data_AF-A0A7W8KRZ6-F1
#
_entry.id   AF-A0A7W8KRZ6-F1
#
_cell.length_a   1.000
_cell.length_b   1.000
_cell.length_c   1.000
_cell.angle_alpha   90.00
_cell.angle_beta   90.00
_cell.angle_gamma   90.00
#
_symmetry.space_group_name_H-M   'P 1'
#
loop_
_entity.id
_entity.type
_entity.pdbx_description
1 polymer ?
#
loop_
_entity_poly.entity_id
_entity_poly.type
_entity_poly.pdbx_seq_one_letter_code
_entity_poly.pdbx_strand_id
1 'polypeptide(L)'
;MLQTPAIQALFFFCIGLVSANVLDVIAQRAGLAPFSPFQTSLLHGLIGALLARLRRMAAWWWFILLVFPAAAQGVAHLHLPSWLFLAIFLFMLVLFWSTFRSQVPFYPSGLAAWDAVAGLLPAGRPIRFMDIGSGLGGAVLNLSRRRPDSEFTGIEIAPLPWLVSRVRAALAGNHCRFIRGDYLLLDFADYDVVFAYLSPAAMVALWQKASAEMRPGSLLLSYEFHIPGAPPDIVVQPAGGGPALHGWRISPAAR
;
A
#
# COMPACT_ATOMS: atom_id res chain seq x y z
N MET A 1 0.39 23.14 3.08
CA MET A 1 0.96 22.29 4.16
C MET A 1 -0.06 21.91 5.24
N LEU A 2 -0.93 22.81 5.71
CA LEU A 2 -1.96 22.51 6.74
C LEU A 2 -3.10 21.54 6.36
N GLN A 3 -3.17 21.06 5.11
CA GLN A 3 -4.21 20.10 4.67
C GLN A 3 -3.81 18.63 4.86
N THR A 4 -2.54 18.34 5.11
CA THR A 4 -2.07 16.96 5.31
C THR A 4 -2.50 16.48 6.70
N PRO A 5 -3.30 15.40 6.83
CA PRO A 5 -3.80 14.93 8.12
C PRO A 5 -2.69 14.64 9.14
N ALA A 6 -1.53 14.15 8.69
CA ALA A 6 -0.38 13.89 9.56
C ALA A 6 0.18 15.17 10.22
N ILE A 7 0.24 16.28 9.47
CA ILE A 7 0.72 17.58 9.99
C ILE A 7 -0.28 18.13 11.02
N GLN A 8 -1.58 18.01 10.74
CA GLN A 8 -2.63 18.39 11.69
C GLN A 8 -2.55 17.56 12.98
N ALA A 9 -2.40 16.23 12.84
CA ALA A 9 -2.26 15.34 13.98
C ALA A 9 -1.03 15.69 14.84
N LEU A 10 0.11 15.95 14.22
CA LEU A 10 1.33 16.40 14.93
C LEU A 10 1.09 17.71 15.68
N PHE A 11 0.39 18.67 15.05
CA PHE A 11 0.06 19.94 15.70
C PHE A 11 -0.85 19.75 16.92
N PHE A 12 -1.90 18.92 16.81
CA PHE A 12 -2.78 18.59 17.94
C PHE A 12 -2.05 17.79 19.02
N PHE A 13 -1.09 16.95 18.63
CA PHE A 13 -0.22 16.25 19.57
C PHE A 13 0.62 17.23 20.40
N CYS A 14 1.24 18.23 19.77
CA CYS A 14 1.99 19.27 20.46
C CYS A 14 1.09 20.12 21.37
N ILE A 15 -0.10 20.52 20.91
CA ILE A 15 -1.07 21.25 21.75
C ILE A 15 -1.47 20.41 22.95
N GLY A 16 -1.79 19.13 22.76
CA GLY A 16 -2.15 18.23 23.86
C GLY A 16 -1.05 18.13 24.91
N LEU A 17 0.22 18.07 24.49
CA LEU A 17 1.37 18.01 25.40
C LEU A 17 1.48 19.29 26.23
N VAL A 18 1.46 20.45 25.57
CA VAL A 18 1.59 21.76 26.23
C VAL A 18 0.41 21.98 27.17
N SER A 19 -0.82 21.74 26.70
CA SER A 19 -2.02 21.92 27.51
C SER A 19 -2.06 21.01 28.74
N ALA A 20 -1.63 19.75 28.63
CA ALA A 20 -1.56 18.84 29.77
C ALA A 20 -0.60 19.36 30.85
N ASN A 21 0.58 19.85 30.45
CA ASN A 21 1.56 20.43 31.39
C ASN A 21 1.06 21.75 31.99
N VAL A 22 0.42 22.62 31.20
CA VAL A 22 -0.17 23.87 31.70
C VAL A 22 -1.26 23.59 32.72
N LEU A 23 -2.12 22.60 32.47
CA LEU A 23 -3.17 22.19 33.41
C LEU A 23 -2.60 21.65 34.72
N ASP A 24 -1.53 20.85 34.66
CA ASP A 24 -0.82 20.39 35.86
C ASP A 24 -0.24 21.57 36.67
N VAL A 25 0.42 22.53 36.01
CA VAL A 25 0.94 23.74 36.68
C VAL A 25 -0.18 24.58 37.30
N ILE A 26 -1.33 24.71 36.63
CA ILE A 26 -2.50 25.43 37.18
C ILE A 26 -3.06 24.68 38.39
N ALA A 27 -3.19 23.36 38.31
CA ALA A 27 -3.67 22.52 39.41
C ALA A 27 -2.76 22.67 40.65
N GLN A 28 -1.44 22.64 40.46
CA GLN A 28 -0.46 22.85 41.53
C GLN A 28 -0.58 24.25 42.15
N ARG A 29 -0.76 25.30 41.33
CA ARG A 29 -1.01 26.67 41.84
C ARG A 29 -2.32 26.80 42.62
N ALA A 30 -3.30 25.94 42.33
CA ALA A 30 -4.56 25.85 43.07
C ALA A 30 -4.45 24.99 44.34
N GLY A 31 -3.27 24.46 44.67
CA GLY A 31 -3.03 23.64 45.86
C GLY A 31 -3.30 22.14 45.69
N LEU A 32 -3.51 21.67 44.46
CA LEU A 32 -3.63 20.23 44.17
C LEU A 32 -2.26 19.56 44.06
N ALA A 33 -2.22 18.25 44.32
CA ALA A 33 -1.02 17.44 44.10
C ALA A 33 -0.65 17.41 42.60
N PRO A 34 0.65 17.34 42.25
CA PRO A 34 1.10 17.25 40.87
C PRO A 34 0.58 15.97 40.21
N PHE A 35 0.27 16.04 38.91
CA PHE A 35 -0.14 14.88 38.15
C PHE A 35 1.02 13.88 38.02
N SER A 36 0.70 12.60 38.20
CA SER A 36 1.65 11.53 37.90
C SER A 36 1.94 11.50 36.38
N PRO A 37 3.10 10.98 35.96
CA PRO A 37 3.44 10.86 34.52
C PRO A 37 2.36 10.17 33.70
N PHE A 38 1.70 9.15 34.27
CA PHE A 38 0.59 8.45 33.63
C PHE A 38 -0.65 9.34 33.46
N GLN A 39 -1.02 10.12 34.48
CA GLN A 39 -2.14 11.07 34.40
C GLN A 39 -1.87 12.16 33.35
N THR A 40 -0.65 12.68 33.30
CA THR A 40 -0.23 13.66 32.28
C THR A 40 -0.29 13.07 30.88
N SER A 41 0.17 11.84 30.68
CA SER A 41 0.08 11.13 29.39
C SER A 41 -1.36 10.88 28.96
N LEU A 42 -2.25 10.51 29.88
CA LEU A 42 -3.67 10.32 29.59
C LEU A 42 -4.33 11.64 29.19
N LEU A 43 -4.06 12.72 29.92
CA LEU A 43 -4.58 14.06 29.64
C LEU A 43 -4.07 14.59 28.29
N HIS A 44 -2.79 14.40 27.99
CA HIS A 44 -2.19 14.70 26.68
C HIS A 44 -2.94 14.01 25.55
N GLY A 45 -3.13 12.68 25.66
CA GLY A 45 -3.82 11.90 24.65
C GLY A 45 -5.29 12.31 24.47
N LEU A 46 -6.01 12.56 25.57
CA LEU A 46 -7.40 13.02 25.55
C LEU A 46 -7.56 14.36 24.83
N ILE A 47 -6.71 15.34 25.13
CA ILE A 47 -6.76 16.66 24.48
C ILE A 47 -6.46 16.54 22.99
N GLY A 48 -5.41 15.80 22.61
CA GLY A 48 -5.07 15.57 21.20
C GLY A 48 -6.20 14.87 20.43
N ALA A 49 -6.78 13.82 21.02
CA ALA A 49 -7.90 13.09 20.44
C ALA A 49 -9.16 13.94 20.30
N LEU A 50 -9.47 14.78 21.29
CA LEU A 50 -10.59 15.72 21.23
C LEU A 50 -10.42 16.72 20.09
N LEU A 51 -9.24 17.34 19.96
CA LEU A 51 -8.96 18.28 18.87
C LEU A 51 -9.09 17.62 17.50
N ALA A 52 -8.59 16.40 17.33
CA ALA A 52 -8.74 15.63 16.10
C ALA A 52 -10.20 15.28 15.79
N ARG A 53 -11.00 14.92 16.80
CA ARG A 53 -12.45 14.70 16.66
C ARG A 53 -13.18 15.97 16.27
N LEU A 54 -12.88 17.10 16.92
CA LEU A 54 -13.47 18.41 16.61
C LEU A 54 -13.16 18.83 15.17
N ARG A 55 -11.98 18.46 14.66
CA ARG A 55 -11.59 18.69 13.26
C ARG A 55 -12.10 17.63 12.29
N ARG A 56 -12.96 16.71 12.76
CA ARG A 56 -13.59 15.64 11.97
C ARG A 56 -12.57 14.80 11.20
N MET A 57 -11.39 14.61 11.80
CA MET A 57 -10.38 13.72 11.24
C MET A 57 -10.89 12.27 11.26
N ALA A 58 -10.38 11.46 10.35
CA ALA A 58 -10.72 10.05 10.29
C ALA A 58 -10.42 9.32 11.61
N ALA A 59 -11.17 8.24 11.89
CA ALA A 59 -11.26 7.69 13.24
C ALA A 59 -9.92 7.20 13.81
N TRP A 60 -9.04 6.69 12.95
CA TRP A 60 -7.71 6.24 13.34
C TRP A 60 -6.83 7.37 13.90
N TRP A 61 -7.01 8.63 13.45
CA TRP A 61 -6.18 9.74 13.92
C TRP A 61 -6.38 10.05 15.39
N TRP A 62 -7.63 10.21 15.82
CA TRP A 62 -7.88 10.49 17.24
C TRP A 62 -7.58 9.26 18.11
N PHE A 63 -7.71 8.04 17.58
CA PHE A 63 -7.32 6.82 18.29
C PHE A 63 -5.79 6.76 18.52
N ILE A 64 -5.00 7.04 17.48
CA ILE A 64 -3.53 7.15 17.59
C ILE A 64 -3.16 8.20 18.62
N LEU A 65 -3.74 9.41 18.53
CA LEU A 65 -3.44 10.50 19.46
C LEU A 65 -3.81 10.18 20.91
N LEU A 66 -4.90 9.42 21.13
CA LEU A 66 -5.32 8.99 22.47
C LEU A 66 -4.35 8.00 23.10
N VAL A 67 -3.93 6.98 22.34
CA VAL A 67 -3.18 5.83 22.86
C VAL A 67 -1.66 6.10 22.89
N PHE A 68 -1.16 6.87 21.93
CA PHE A 68 0.29 7.01 21.71
C PHE A 68 1.07 7.55 22.91
N PRO A 69 0.65 8.60 23.65
CA PRO A 69 1.41 9.08 24.81
C PRO A 69 1.60 8.02 25.90
N ALA A 70 0.52 7.31 26.26
CA ALA A 70 0.56 6.26 27.26
C ALA A 70 1.39 5.05 26.78
N ALA A 71 1.29 4.69 25.50
CA ALA A 71 2.10 3.62 24.90
C ALA A 71 3.59 3.99 24.89
N ALA A 72 3.93 5.24 24.53
CA ALA A 72 5.30 5.73 24.53
C ALA A 72 5.92 5.69 25.94
N GLN A 73 5.16 6.08 26.96
CA GLN A 73 5.58 5.94 28.35
C GLN A 73 5.78 4.46 28.74
N GLY A 74 4.84 3.59 28.39
CA GLY A 74 4.94 2.15 28.65
C GLY A 74 6.20 1.53 28.02
N VAL A 75 6.49 1.89 26.77
CA VAL A 75 7.69 1.44 26.06
C VAL A 75 8.98 1.98 26.69
N ALA A 76 8.97 3.22 27.20
CA ALA A 76 10.13 3.78 27.90
C ALA A 76 10.51 2.96 29.14
N HIS A 77 9.55 2.35 29.84
CA HIS A 77 9.80 1.47 30.99
C HIS A 77 10.42 0.11 30.61
N LEU A 78 10.38 -0.27 29.33
CA LEU A 78 10.98 -1.53 28.86
C LEU A 78 12.50 -1.44 28.66
N HIS A 79 13.09 -0.24 28.79
CA HIS A 79 14.53 0.01 28.63
C HIS A 79 15.12 -0.59 27.34
N LEU A 80 14.33 -0.59 26.26
CA LEU A 80 14.77 -1.12 24.98
C LEU A 80 15.93 -0.27 24.41
N PRO A 81 16.91 -0.91 23.75
CA PRO A 81 18.04 -0.16 23.21
C PRO A 81 17.60 0.71 22.03
N SER A 82 18.13 1.93 21.94
CA SER A 82 17.75 2.93 20.93
C SER A 82 17.94 2.45 19.48
N TRP A 83 18.95 1.60 19.23
CA TRP A 83 19.21 1.04 17.91
C TRP A 83 18.06 0.18 17.38
N LEU A 84 17.25 -0.44 18.25
CA LEU A 84 16.11 -1.26 17.84
C LEU A 84 15.03 -0.40 17.16
N PHE A 85 14.74 0.78 17.72
CA PHE A 85 13.80 1.73 17.13
C PHE A 85 14.32 2.24 15.78
N LEU A 86 15.62 2.51 15.67
CA LEU A 86 16.25 2.88 14.41
C LEU A 86 16.15 1.75 13.38
N ALA A 87 16.41 0.50 13.78
CA ALA A 87 16.30 -0.65 12.88
C ALA A 87 14.87 -0.85 12.36
N ILE A 88 13.86 -0.74 13.23
CA ILE A 88 12.45 -0.80 12.84
C ILE A 88 12.10 0.35 11.89
N PHE A 89 12.55 1.58 12.20
CA PHE A 89 12.33 2.73 11.32
C PHE A 89 12.96 2.53 9.95
N LEU A 90 14.22 2.08 9.87
CA LEU A 90 14.91 1.82 8.61
C LEU A 90 14.22 0.69 7.83
N PHE A 91 13.78 -0.37 8.50
CA PHE A 91 13.02 -1.45 7.87
C PHE A 91 11.70 -0.93 7.26
N MET A 92 10.92 -0.16 8.02
CA MET A 92 9.69 0.48 7.52
C MET A 92 9.98 1.46 6.38
N LEU A 93 11.04 2.26 6.50
CA LEU A 93 11.46 3.20 5.48
C LEU A 93 11.81 2.49 4.18
N VAL A 94 12.54 1.38 4.22
CA VAL A 94 12.89 0.58 3.04
C VAL A 94 11.66 -0.12 2.45
N LEU A 95 10.77 -0.64 3.31
CA LEU A 95 9.55 -1.32 2.89
C LEU A 95 8.55 -0.37 2.21
N PHE A 96 8.39 0.84 2.73
CA PHE A 96 7.43 1.85 2.26
C PHE A 96 8.09 3.03 1.53
N TRP A 97 9.37 2.93 1.15
CA TRP A 97 10.17 4.00 0.54
C TRP A 97 9.45 4.66 -0.65
N SER A 98 8.81 3.85 -1.47
CA SER A 98 8.13 4.29 -2.69
C SER A 98 6.72 4.82 -2.42
N THR A 99 6.05 4.43 -1.33
CA THR A 99 4.65 4.80 -1.06
C THR A 99 4.47 6.31 -0.93
N PHE A 100 5.46 7.03 -0.42
CA PHE A 100 5.43 8.50 -0.37
C PHE A 100 5.35 9.15 -1.77
N ARG A 101 5.86 8.47 -2.81
CA ARG A 101 5.84 8.95 -4.20
C ARG A 101 4.73 8.33 -5.04
N SER A 102 4.55 7.01 -4.96
CA SER A 102 3.61 6.27 -5.80
C SER A 102 2.17 6.29 -5.28
N GLN A 103 1.97 6.56 -3.98
CA GLN A 103 0.67 6.41 -3.30
C GLN A 103 0.08 4.99 -3.46
N VAL A 104 0.94 4.00 -3.66
CA VAL A 104 0.59 2.57 -3.73
C VAL A 104 1.24 1.89 -2.54
N PRO A 105 0.51 1.68 -1.42
CA PRO A 105 0.97 0.86 -0.31
C PRO A 105 1.05 -0.62 -0.71
N PHE A 106 1.92 -1.38 -0.04
CA PHE A 106 2.01 -2.83 -0.28
C PHE A 106 0.80 -3.56 0.30
N TYR A 107 -0.08 -4.06 -0.58
CA TYR A 107 -1.16 -4.98 -0.26
C TYR A 107 -1.05 -6.21 -1.16
N PRO A 108 -0.74 -7.41 -0.62
CA PRO A 108 -0.63 -8.60 -1.43
C PRO A 108 -2.01 -9.06 -1.90
N SER A 109 -2.14 -9.36 -3.19
CA SER A 109 -3.28 -10.13 -3.70
C SER A 109 -3.20 -11.59 -3.20
N GLY A 110 -4.35 -12.24 -3.02
CA GLY A 110 -4.44 -13.61 -2.50
C GLY A 110 -4.66 -14.66 -3.60
N LEU A 111 -4.62 -15.94 -3.21
CA LEU A 111 -4.84 -17.09 -4.11
C LEU A 111 -6.14 -16.97 -4.92
N ALA A 112 -7.24 -16.54 -4.28
CA ALA A 112 -8.52 -16.38 -4.97
C ALA A 112 -8.44 -15.37 -6.13
N ALA A 113 -7.69 -14.27 -5.96
CA ALA A 113 -7.47 -13.30 -7.02
C ALA A 113 -6.59 -13.89 -8.13
N TRP A 114 -5.54 -14.65 -7.78
CA TRP A 114 -4.67 -15.30 -8.76
C TRP A 114 -5.40 -16.39 -9.56
N ASP A 115 -6.34 -17.10 -8.93
CA ASP A 115 -7.23 -18.07 -9.59
C ASP A 115 -8.16 -17.37 -10.60
N ALA A 116 -8.75 -16.24 -10.21
CA ALA A 116 -9.55 -15.42 -11.10
C ALA A 116 -8.73 -14.91 -12.29
N VAL A 117 -7.51 -14.41 -12.05
CA VAL A 117 -6.58 -13.99 -13.11
C VAL A 117 -6.25 -15.17 -14.03
N ALA A 118 -5.90 -16.34 -13.48
CA ALA A 118 -5.57 -17.52 -14.24
C ALA A 118 -6.71 -17.95 -15.18
N GLY A 119 -7.96 -17.85 -14.71
CA GLY A 119 -9.15 -18.16 -15.52
C GLY A 119 -9.41 -17.19 -16.68
N LEU A 120 -8.80 -16.00 -16.66
CA LEU A 120 -8.94 -14.98 -17.71
C LEU A 120 -7.74 -14.95 -18.67
N LEU A 121 -6.66 -15.67 -18.38
CA LEU A 121 -5.48 -15.69 -19.25
C LEU A 121 -5.83 -16.34 -20.60
N PRO A 122 -5.36 -15.79 -21.74
CA PRO A 122 -5.58 -16.39 -23.05
C PRO A 122 -5.12 -17.86 -23.11
N ALA A 123 -6.01 -18.74 -23.56
CA ALA A 123 -5.74 -20.17 -23.73
C ALA A 123 -5.20 -20.49 -25.13
N GLY A 124 -4.60 -21.67 -25.29
CA GLY A 124 -4.21 -22.21 -26.61
C GLY A 124 -2.94 -21.63 -27.22
N ARG A 125 -2.26 -20.69 -26.53
CA ARG A 125 -0.93 -20.18 -26.91
C ARG A 125 -0.11 -19.75 -25.70
N PRO A 126 1.23 -19.68 -25.83
CA PRO A 126 2.09 -18.93 -24.93
C PRO A 126 1.69 -17.45 -24.87
N ILE A 127 1.85 -16.84 -23.69
CA ILE A 127 1.61 -15.42 -23.47
C ILE A 127 2.80 -14.74 -22.79
N ARG A 128 2.89 -13.42 -22.94
CA ARG A 128 3.76 -12.56 -22.15
C ARG A 128 2.92 -11.78 -21.14
N PHE A 129 3.10 -12.07 -19.87
CA PHE A 129 2.36 -11.48 -18.75
C PHE A 129 3.24 -10.52 -17.94
N MET A 130 2.67 -9.37 -17.55
CA MET A 130 3.29 -8.39 -16.66
C MET A 130 2.44 -8.15 -15.40
N ASP A 131 3.05 -8.24 -14.23
CA ASP A 131 2.49 -7.77 -12.94
C ASP A 131 3.15 -6.44 -12.56
N ILE A 132 2.38 -5.35 -12.60
CA ILE A 132 2.87 -4.01 -12.23
C ILE A 132 2.64 -3.75 -10.74
N GLY A 133 3.74 -3.46 -10.01
CA GLY A 133 3.70 -3.43 -8.55
C GLY A 133 3.67 -4.84 -7.95
N SER A 134 4.49 -5.73 -8.51
CA SER A 134 4.46 -7.17 -8.18
C SER A 134 4.78 -7.51 -6.72
N GLY A 135 5.28 -6.55 -5.93
CA GLY A 135 5.54 -6.71 -4.51
C GLY A 135 6.50 -7.86 -4.23
N LEU A 136 6.09 -8.81 -3.40
CA LEU A 136 6.89 -10.01 -3.10
C LEU A 136 6.85 -11.06 -4.24
N GLY A 137 6.14 -10.81 -5.34
CA GLY A 137 6.08 -11.66 -6.52
C GLY A 137 5.08 -12.82 -6.45
N GLY A 138 4.08 -12.74 -5.56
CA GLY A 138 3.13 -13.83 -5.31
C GLY A 138 2.38 -14.31 -6.55
N ALA A 139 1.74 -13.37 -7.27
CA ALA A 139 0.97 -13.67 -8.48
C ALA A 139 1.86 -14.25 -9.58
N VAL A 140 2.97 -13.56 -9.90
CA VAL A 140 3.95 -14.00 -10.93
C VAL A 140 4.48 -15.41 -10.65
N LEU A 141 4.88 -15.71 -9.41
CA LEU A 141 5.39 -17.04 -9.03
C LEU A 141 4.32 -18.12 -9.13
N ASN A 142 3.08 -17.80 -8.78
CA ASN A 142 1.98 -18.75 -8.82
C ASN A 142 1.57 -19.06 -10.27
N LEU A 143 1.35 -18.02 -11.07
CA LEU A 143 0.87 -18.15 -12.45
C LEU A 143 1.91 -18.79 -13.38
N SER A 144 3.19 -18.45 -13.22
CA SER A 144 4.29 -19.09 -13.99
C SER A 144 4.38 -20.60 -13.77
N ARG A 145 4.10 -21.09 -12.55
CA ARG A 145 4.05 -22.54 -12.30
C ARG A 145 2.88 -23.22 -12.99
N ARG A 146 1.76 -22.51 -13.17
CA ARG A 146 0.56 -23.03 -13.85
C ARG A 146 0.73 -23.05 -15.36
N ARG A 147 1.51 -22.12 -15.91
CA ARG A 147 1.73 -21.95 -17.35
C ARG A 147 3.23 -21.84 -17.66
N PRO A 148 4.00 -22.94 -17.53
CA PRO A 148 5.44 -22.94 -17.78
C PRO A 148 5.80 -22.67 -19.25
N ASP A 149 4.83 -22.76 -20.15
CA ASP A 149 4.93 -22.42 -21.57
C ASP A 149 4.95 -20.91 -21.84
N SER A 150 4.63 -20.08 -20.85
CA SER A 150 4.43 -18.63 -20.98
C SER A 150 5.47 -17.83 -20.18
N GLU A 151 5.69 -16.58 -20.58
CA GLU A 151 6.61 -15.66 -19.90
C GLU A 151 5.86 -14.84 -18.86
N PHE A 152 6.31 -14.89 -17.61
CA PHE A 152 5.75 -14.07 -16.52
C PHE A 152 6.82 -13.14 -15.97
N THR A 153 6.52 -11.85 -16.01
CA THR A 153 7.39 -10.80 -15.48
C THR A 153 6.66 -10.01 -14.40
N GLY A 154 7.35 -9.72 -13.31
CA GLY A 154 6.91 -8.74 -12.31
C GLY A 154 7.83 -7.54 -12.29
N ILE A 155 7.28 -6.33 -12.20
CA ILE A 155 8.05 -5.11 -11.95
C ILE A 155 7.69 -4.53 -10.59
N GLU A 156 8.70 -4.10 -9.85
CA GLU A 156 8.55 -3.50 -8.53
C GLU A 156 9.56 -2.36 -8.32
N ILE A 157 9.09 -1.24 -7.82
CA ILE A 157 9.91 -0.05 -7.57
C ILE A 157 10.65 -0.14 -6.23
N ALA A 158 10.03 -0.79 -5.23
CA ALA A 158 10.56 -0.95 -3.89
C ALA A 158 11.71 -1.98 -3.88
N PRO A 159 12.93 -1.60 -3.46
CA PRO A 159 14.10 -2.48 -3.55
C PRO A 159 13.97 -3.79 -2.76
N LEU A 160 13.38 -3.74 -1.56
CA LEU A 160 13.26 -4.91 -0.70
C LEU A 160 12.22 -5.91 -1.23
N PRO A 161 10.96 -5.52 -1.54
CA PRO A 161 10.01 -6.43 -2.17
C PRO A 161 10.54 -7.07 -3.46
N TRP A 162 11.18 -6.28 -4.34
CA TRP A 162 11.85 -6.80 -5.53
C TRP A 162 12.95 -7.82 -5.22
N LEU A 163 13.81 -7.54 -4.23
CA LEU A 163 14.88 -8.48 -3.88
C LEU A 163 14.29 -9.79 -3.33
N VAL A 164 13.26 -9.70 -2.49
CA VAL A 164 12.55 -10.88 -1.98
C VAL A 164 11.92 -11.68 -3.11
N SER A 165 11.24 -11.03 -4.07
CA SER A 165 10.62 -11.73 -5.20
C SER A 165 11.66 -12.47 -6.06
N ARG A 166 12.81 -11.85 -6.31
CA ARG A 166 13.94 -12.50 -6.99
C ARG A 166 14.50 -13.71 -6.24
N VAL A 167 14.72 -13.60 -4.94
CA VAL A 167 15.21 -14.71 -4.13
C VAL A 167 14.19 -15.85 -4.10
N ARG A 168 12.90 -15.53 -3.94
CA ARG A 168 11.81 -16.53 -4.00
C ARG A 168 11.75 -17.25 -5.36
N ALA A 169 11.98 -16.54 -6.46
CA ALA A 169 12.05 -17.14 -7.80
C ALA A 169 13.23 -18.12 -7.92
N ALA A 170 14.41 -17.70 -7.49
CA ALA A 170 15.62 -18.51 -7.54
C ALA A 170 15.49 -19.79 -6.68
N LEU A 171 15.00 -19.67 -5.45
CA LEU A 171 14.78 -20.82 -4.56
C LEU A 171 13.70 -21.77 -5.07
N ALA A 172 12.72 -21.26 -5.82
CA ALA A 172 11.67 -22.08 -6.41
C ALA A 172 12.06 -22.73 -7.74
N GLY A 173 13.25 -22.45 -8.28
CA GLY A 173 13.65 -22.89 -9.62
C GLY A 173 12.70 -22.41 -10.73
N ASN A 174 12.03 -21.28 -10.51
CA ASN A 174 10.97 -20.81 -11.40
C ASN A 174 11.55 -19.90 -12.50
N HIS A 175 11.08 -20.04 -13.75
CA HIS A 175 11.58 -19.32 -14.92
C HIS A 175 11.02 -17.89 -15.07
N CYS A 176 10.29 -17.39 -14.07
CA CYS A 176 9.77 -16.03 -14.10
C CYS A 176 10.86 -14.97 -13.88
N ARG A 177 10.58 -13.74 -14.31
CA ARG A 177 11.52 -12.61 -14.25
C ARG A 177 10.99 -11.52 -13.32
N PHE A 178 11.88 -10.95 -12.51
CA PHE A 178 11.55 -9.79 -11.66
C PHE A 178 12.49 -8.62 -11.96
N ILE A 179 11.91 -7.49 -12.32
CA ILE A 179 12.62 -6.26 -12.70
C ILE A 179 12.42 -5.22 -11.59
N ARG A 180 13.50 -4.53 -11.22
CA ARG A 180 13.39 -3.35 -10.36
C ARG A 180 13.20 -2.13 -11.23
N GLY A 181 12.10 -1.41 -11.08
CA GLY A 181 11.88 -0.22 -11.88
C GLY A 181 10.49 0.39 -11.76
N ASP A 182 10.33 1.50 -12.45
CA ASP A 182 9.04 2.14 -12.66
C ASP A 182 8.38 1.54 -13.91
N TYR A 183 7.16 1.04 -13.77
CA TYR A 183 6.40 0.44 -14.88
C TYR A 183 6.05 1.46 -15.96
N LEU A 184 6.04 2.76 -15.63
CA LEU A 184 5.81 3.83 -16.60
C LEU A 184 6.86 3.84 -17.72
N LEU A 185 8.06 3.33 -17.45
CA LEU A 185 9.19 3.25 -18.40
C LEU A 185 9.19 1.96 -19.23
N LEU A 186 8.31 1.01 -18.94
CA LEU A 186 8.17 -0.21 -19.75
C LEU A 186 7.30 0.07 -20.97
N ASP A 187 7.63 -0.56 -22.10
CA ASP A 187 6.74 -0.62 -23.25
C ASP A 187 5.66 -1.68 -23.01
N PHE A 188 4.41 -1.26 -22.91
CA PHE A 188 3.30 -2.19 -22.70
C PHE A 188 2.94 -2.98 -23.96
N ALA A 189 3.42 -2.59 -25.15
CA ALA A 189 3.22 -3.33 -26.39
C ALA A 189 3.83 -4.73 -26.35
N ASP A 190 4.80 -4.97 -25.46
CA ASP A 190 5.47 -6.26 -25.31
C ASP A 190 4.61 -7.36 -24.66
N TYR A 191 3.50 -6.99 -24.02
CA TYR A 191 2.73 -7.88 -23.16
C TYR A 191 1.34 -8.16 -23.72
N ASP A 192 0.92 -9.42 -23.62
CA ASP A 192 -0.44 -9.85 -23.95
C ASP A 192 -1.41 -9.54 -22.80
N VAL A 193 -0.89 -9.58 -21.57
CA VAL A 193 -1.67 -9.37 -20.35
C VAL A 193 -0.88 -8.50 -19.38
N VAL A 194 -1.49 -7.42 -18.91
CA VAL A 194 -0.97 -6.59 -17.82
C VAL A 194 -1.92 -6.70 -16.64
N PHE A 195 -1.42 -7.09 -15.48
CA PHE A 195 -2.16 -7.18 -14.22
C PHE A 195 -1.68 -6.11 -13.25
N ALA A 196 -2.64 -5.45 -12.60
CA ALA A 196 -2.42 -4.36 -11.67
C ALA A 196 -3.19 -4.57 -10.37
N TYR A 197 -2.51 -4.39 -9.23
CA TYR A 197 -3.14 -4.13 -7.95
C TYR A 197 -2.47 -2.93 -7.30
N LEU A 198 -2.89 -1.73 -7.70
CA LEU A 198 -2.22 -0.47 -7.37
C LEU A 198 -3.04 0.35 -6.35
N SER A 199 -3.56 1.50 -6.78
CA SER A 199 -4.44 2.36 -6.00
C SER A 199 -5.33 3.18 -6.95
N PRO A 200 -6.45 3.76 -6.48
CA PRO A 200 -7.34 4.56 -7.32
C PRO A 200 -6.62 5.73 -8.02
N ALA A 201 -5.61 6.31 -7.38
CA ALA A 201 -4.85 7.44 -7.91
C ALA A 201 -4.03 7.08 -9.17
N ALA A 202 -3.60 5.81 -9.30
CA ALA A 202 -2.80 5.36 -10.43
C ALA A 202 -3.64 4.95 -11.66
N MET A 203 -4.94 4.66 -11.47
CA MET A 203 -5.77 4.00 -12.48
C MET A 203 -5.97 4.81 -13.76
N VAL A 204 -6.10 6.14 -13.66
CA VAL A 204 -6.27 7.00 -14.84
C VAL A 204 -5.01 7.02 -15.70
N ALA A 205 -3.84 7.19 -15.08
CA ALA A 205 -2.56 7.17 -15.79
C ALA A 205 -2.25 5.78 -16.38
N LEU A 206 -2.57 4.72 -15.63
CA LEU A 206 -2.47 3.34 -16.10
C LEU A 206 -3.32 3.12 -17.36
N TRP A 207 -4.57 3.59 -17.35
CA TRP A 207 -5.45 3.48 -18.50
C TRP A 207 -4.90 4.19 -19.74
N GLN A 208 -4.45 5.44 -19.58
CA GLN A 208 -3.86 6.22 -20.68
C GLN A 208 -2.68 5.49 -21.31
N LYS A 209 -1.77 4.95 -20.49
CA LYS A 209 -0.62 4.17 -20.98
C LYS A 209 -1.06 2.87 -21.65
N ALA A 210 -1.95 2.11 -21.02
CA ALA A 210 -2.45 0.84 -21.56
C ALA A 210 -3.16 1.04 -22.90
N SER A 211 -4.05 2.02 -23.01
CA SER A 211 -4.75 2.32 -24.27
C SER A 211 -3.83 2.81 -25.37
N ALA A 212 -2.73 3.50 -25.02
CA ALA A 212 -1.78 4.03 -26.00
C ALA A 212 -0.79 2.97 -26.52
N GLU A 213 -0.32 2.07 -25.65
CA GLU A 213 0.83 1.20 -25.94
C GLU A 213 0.45 -0.27 -26.12
N MET A 214 -0.56 -0.78 -25.41
CA MET A 214 -0.90 -2.19 -25.50
C MET A 214 -1.49 -2.53 -26.89
N ARG A 215 -1.15 -3.71 -27.40
CA ARG A 215 -1.61 -4.16 -28.71
C ARG A 215 -3.12 -4.44 -28.70
N PRO A 216 -3.86 -4.20 -29.79
CA PRO A 216 -5.26 -4.61 -29.89
C PRO A 216 -5.44 -6.10 -29.58
N GLY A 217 -6.46 -6.44 -28.78
CA GLY A 217 -6.75 -7.80 -28.33
C GLY A 217 -6.00 -8.24 -27.06
N SER A 218 -5.05 -7.45 -26.57
CA SER A 218 -4.42 -7.65 -25.25
C SER A 218 -5.38 -7.33 -24.10
N LEU A 219 -5.02 -7.76 -22.90
CA LEU A 219 -5.88 -7.70 -21.72
C LEU A 219 -5.22 -6.90 -20.58
N LEU A 220 -5.87 -5.82 -20.15
CA LEU A 220 -5.55 -5.16 -18.90
C LEU A 220 -6.45 -5.73 -17.79
N LEU A 221 -5.87 -6.15 -16.67
CA LEU A 221 -6.57 -6.64 -15.48
C LEU A 221 -6.24 -5.76 -14.29
N SER A 222 -7.25 -5.34 -13.53
CA SER A 222 -7.10 -4.58 -12.29
C SER A 222 -7.88 -5.23 -11.16
N TYR A 223 -7.19 -5.53 -10.06
CA TYR A 223 -7.84 -6.03 -8.85
C TYR A 223 -8.34 -4.86 -7.99
N GLU A 224 -9.57 -4.95 -7.50
CA GLU A 224 -10.28 -3.98 -6.64
C GLU A 224 -10.63 -2.63 -7.31
N PHE A 225 -9.73 -2.09 -8.12
CA PHE A 225 -9.83 -0.71 -8.61
C PHE A 225 -10.35 -0.64 -10.04
N HIS A 226 -11.46 0.06 -10.23
CA HIS A 226 -12.00 0.41 -11.55
C HIS A 226 -11.27 1.62 -12.14
N ILE A 227 -11.38 1.80 -13.46
CA ILE A 227 -10.87 2.97 -14.18
C ILE A 227 -12.02 3.98 -14.34
N PRO A 228 -11.91 5.20 -13.77
CA PRO A 228 -12.94 6.23 -13.95
C PRO A 228 -13.16 6.56 -15.43
N GLY A 229 -14.41 6.49 -15.90
CA GLY A 229 -14.77 6.81 -17.28
C GLY A 229 -14.51 5.71 -18.31
N ALA A 230 -13.96 4.56 -17.90
CA ALA A 230 -13.76 3.40 -18.78
C ALA A 230 -14.39 2.14 -18.16
N PRO A 231 -15.63 1.77 -18.53
CA PRO A 231 -16.27 0.58 -17.99
C PRO A 231 -15.49 -0.69 -18.38
N PRO A 232 -15.34 -1.66 -17.47
CA PRO A 232 -14.66 -2.92 -17.77
C PRO A 232 -15.52 -3.81 -18.66
N ASP A 233 -14.86 -4.52 -19.59
CA ASP A 233 -15.49 -5.57 -20.42
C ASP A 233 -15.77 -6.84 -19.61
N ILE A 234 -14.97 -7.07 -18.57
CA ILE A 234 -15.00 -8.27 -17.75
C ILE A 234 -15.02 -7.84 -16.28
N VAL A 235 -15.94 -8.41 -15.50
CA VAL A 235 -15.94 -8.30 -14.04
C VAL A 235 -16.10 -9.69 -13.45
N VAL A 236 -15.11 -10.14 -12.70
CA VAL A 236 -15.12 -11.45 -12.03
C VAL A 236 -15.02 -11.24 -10.53
N GLN A 237 -15.90 -11.89 -9.78
CA GLN A 237 -15.74 -12.00 -8.34
C GLN A 237 -14.92 -13.24 -7.99
N PRO A 238 -13.80 -13.11 -7.25
CA PRO A 238 -13.03 -14.27 -6.81
C PRO A 238 -13.88 -15.22 -5.95
N ALA A 239 -13.79 -16.53 -6.23
CA ALA A 239 -14.63 -17.55 -5.59
C ALA A 239 -14.45 -17.65 -4.06
N GLY A 240 -13.27 -17.27 -3.55
CA GLY A 240 -12.95 -17.23 -2.11
C GLY A 240 -13.35 -15.91 -1.42
N GLY A 241 -14.06 -15.03 -2.10
CA GLY A 241 -14.34 -13.67 -1.64
C GLY A 241 -13.20 -12.68 -1.89
N GLY A 242 -13.41 -11.44 -1.48
CA GLY A 242 -12.51 -10.31 -1.73
C GLY A 242 -13.03 -9.36 -2.81
N PRO A 243 -12.26 -8.31 -3.14
CA PRO A 243 -12.62 -7.37 -4.19
C PRO A 243 -12.81 -8.00 -5.58
N ALA A 244 -13.54 -7.30 -6.44
CA ALA A 244 -13.73 -7.71 -7.83
C ALA A 244 -12.45 -7.57 -8.65
N LEU A 245 -12.28 -8.46 -9.64
CA LEU A 245 -11.29 -8.34 -10.70
C LEU A 245 -11.96 -7.73 -11.93
N HIS A 246 -11.42 -6.60 -12.38
CA HIS A 246 -11.88 -5.88 -13.56
C HIS A 246 -10.95 -6.13 -14.74
N GLY A 247 -11.50 -6.31 -15.94
CA GLY A 247 -10.72 -6.54 -17.16
C GLY A 247 -11.19 -5.68 -18.33
N TRP A 248 -10.24 -5.20 -19.12
CA TRP A 248 -10.45 -4.43 -20.34
C TRP A 248 -9.68 -5.07 -21.48
N ARG A 249 -10.36 -5.37 -22.58
CA ARG A 249 -9.74 -5.80 -23.83
C ARG A 249 -9.40 -4.58 -24.65
N ILE A 250 -8.13 -4.42 -24.97
CA ILE A 250 -7.67 -3.25 -25.71
C ILE A 250 -8.24 -3.31 -27.13
N SER A 251 -9.11 -2.36 -27.44
CA SER A 251 -9.72 -2.25 -28.76
C SER A 251 -8.76 -1.55 -29.72
N PRO A 252 -8.86 -1.78 -31.05
CA PRO A 252 -8.15 -0.96 -32.03
C PRO A 252 -8.53 0.51 -31.82
N ALA A 253 -7.55 1.41 -31.86
CA ALA A 253 -7.84 2.84 -31.90
C ALA A 253 -8.79 3.13 -33.06
N ALA A 254 -9.91 3.82 -32.79
CA ALA A 254 -10.79 4.30 -33.85
C ALA A 254 -9.94 5.18 -34.79
N ARG A 255 -9.81 4.75 -36.04
CA ARG A 255 -9.10 5.51 -37.09
C ARG A 255 -9.91 6.73 -37.51
#